data_AF-A0A376KZ19-F1
#
_entry.id   AF-A0A376KZ19-F1
#
_cell.length_a   1.000
_cell.length_b   1.000
_cell.length_c   1.000
_cell.angle_alpha   90.00
_cell.angle_beta   90.00
_cell.angle_gamma   90.00
#
_symmetry.space_group_name_H-M   'P 1'
#
loop_
_entity.id
_entity.type
_entity.pdbx_description
1 polymer ?
#
loop_
_entity_poly.entity_id
_entity_poly.type
_entity_poly.pdbx_seq_one_letter_code
_entity_poly.pdbx_strand_id
1 'polypeptide(L)'
;MVTITIAADSIETAVKSELVNVAKKVRIDGFRKGKVPMNIVAQRYGASVRQDVLGDLMSRNFIDAIIKEKINPAGAPTYVPGEYKLGEDFTYSVEF
;
A
#
# COMPACT_ATOMS: atom_id res chain seq x y z
N MET A 1 14.05 -4.98 -16.52
CA MET A 1 13.13 -5.34 -15.42
C MET A 1 13.85 -5.13 -14.09
N VAL A 2 13.14 -4.61 -13.09
CA VAL A 2 13.63 -4.48 -11.70
C VAL A 2 12.65 -5.22 -10.80
N THR A 3 13.17 -6.07 -9.92
CA THR A 3 12.37 -6.81 -8.94
C THR A 3 12.55 -6.18 -7.57
N ILE A 4 11.44 -5.89 -6.90
CA ILE A 4 11.42 -5.22 -5.60
C ILE A 4 10.61 -6.07 -4.64
N THR A 5 11.16 -6.27 -3.44
CA THR A 5 10.49 -6.94 -2.34
C THR A 5 10.18 -5.93 -1.25
N ILE A 6 8.92 -5.91 -0.80
CA ILE A 6 8.42 -5.06 0.26
C ILE A 6 8.16 -5.95 1.48
N ALA A 7 8.82 -5.64 2.59
CA ALA A 7 8.66 -6.40 3.83
C ALA A 7 7.21 -6.33 4.34
N ALA A 8 6.70 -7.46 4.84
CA ALA A 8 5.35 -7.56 5.42
C ALA A 8 5.11 -6.50 6.51
N ASP A 9 6.10 -6.27 7.37
CA ASP A 9 6.04 -5.27 8.45
C ASP A 9 5.82 -3.84 7.93
N SER A 10 6.42 -3.51 6.79
CA SER A 10 6.26 -2.20 6.16
C SER A 10 4.84 -2.01 5.62
N ILE A 11 4.29 -3.07 5.01
CA ILE A 11 2.91 -3.09 4.50
C ILE A 11 1.93 -2.92 5.67
N GLU A 12 2.06 -3.73 6.72
CA GLU A 12 1.14 -3.68 7.86
C GLU A 12 1.24 -2.34 8.63
N THR A 13 2.43 -1.75 8.71
CA THR A 13 2.61 -0.41 9.29
C THR A 13 1.89 0.65 8.46
N ALA A 14 2.03 0.61 7.13
CA ALA A 14 1.36 1.54 6.22
C ALA A 14 -0.17 1.37 6.24
N VAL A 15 -0.67 0.11 6.23
CA VAL A 15 -2.10 -0.20 6.34
C VAL A 15 -2.68 0.31 7.65
N LYS A 16 -2.00 0.08 8.78
CA LYS A 16 -2.46 0.56 10.09
C LYS A 16 -2.51 2.09 10.15
N SER A 17 -1.49 2.76 9.60
CA SER A 17 -1.46 4.22 9.52
C SER A 17 -2.62 4.77 8.69
N GLU A 18 -2.89 4.16 7.53
CA GLU A 18 -3.94 4.63 6.66
C GLU A 18 -5.34 4.34 7.22
N LEU A 19 -5.54 3.21 7.90
CA LEU A 19 -6.78 2.95 8.65
C LEU A 19 -7.05 4.00 9.73
N VAL A 20 -6.02 4.49 10.43
CA VAL A 20 -6.15 5.60 11.38
C VAL A 20 -6.55 6.90 10.68
N ASN A 21 -5.99 7.17 9.50
CA ASN A 21 -6.35 8.35 8.70
C ASN A 21 -7.80 8.27 8.22
N VAL A 22 -8.21 7.12 7.71
CA VAL A 22 -9.58 6.83 7.28
C VAL A 22 -10.53 7.01 8.46
N ALA A 23 -10.24 6.43 9.63
CA ALA A 23 -11.07 6.53 10.83
C ALA A 23 -11.38 7.99 11.25
N LYS A 24 -10.43 8.91 11.05
CA LYS A 24 -10.60 10.35 11.33
C LYS A 24 -11.51 11.05 10.33
N LYS A 25 -11.55 10.58 9.08
CA LYS A 25 -12.27 11.21 7.96
C LYS A 25 -13.68 10.66 7.78
N VAL A 26 -13.87 9.36 7.98
CA VAL A 26 -15.13 8.67 7.70
C VAL A 26 -16.23 9.00 8.70
N ARG A 27 -17.46 8.99 8.20
CA ARG A 27 -18.68 9.00 8.99
C ARG A 27 -19.34 7.64 8.79
N ILE A 28 -19.56 6.92 9.89
CA ILE A 28 -20.28 5.65 9.90
C ILE A 28 -21.51 5.84 10.78
N ASP A 29 -22.67 5.40 10.28
CA ASP A 29 -23.93 5.52 11.02
C ASP A 29 -23.83 4.81 12.38
N GLY A 30 -24.27 5.50 13.43
CA GLY A 30 -24.09 5.08 14.82
C GLY A 30 -22.84 5.63 15.51
N PHE A 31 -21.88 6.22 14.77
CA PHE A 31 -20.66 6.80 15.35
C PHE A 31 -20.46 8.25 14.92
N ARG A 32 -20.02 9.09 15.88
CA ARG A 32 -19.60 10.45 15.57
C ARG A 32 -18.32 10.40 14.71
N LYS A 33 -18.25 11.25 13.67
CA LYS A 33 -17.07 11.40 12.80
C LYS A 33 -15.78 11.44 13.63
N GLY A 34 -14.81 10.60 13.30
CA GLY A 34 -13.52 10.51 14.00
C GLY A 34 -13.51 9.72 15.32
N LYS A 35 -14.66 9.24 15.80
CA LYS A 35 -14.80 8.40 17.01
C LYS A 35 -15.36 7.02 16.67
N VAL A 36 -14.98 6.49 15.51
CA VAL A 36 -15.33 5.12 15.10
C VAL A 36 -14.29 4.15 15.67
N PRO A 37 -14.69 3.04 16.30
CA PRO A 37 -13.77 1.98 16.73
C PRO A 37 -12.99 1.39 15.56
N MET A 38 -11.69 1.14 15.78
CA MET A 38 -10.80 0.65 14.72
C MET A 38 -11.26 -0.69 14.12
N ASN A 39 -11.85 -1.58 14.94
CA ASN A 39 -12.36 -2.87 14.47
C ASN A 39 -13.43 -2.70 13.37
N ILE A 40 -14.31 -1.70 13.50
CA ILE A 40 -15.35 -1.41 12.51
C ILE A 40 -14.74 -0.81 11.24
N VAL A 41 -13.75 0.07 11.39
CA VAL A 41 -13.06 0.68 10.25
C VAL A 41 -12.28 -0.38 9.48
N ALA A 42 -11.53 -1.24 10.17
CA ALA A 42 -10.81 -2.36 9.57
C ALA A 42 -11.75 -3.34 8.86
N GLN A 43 -12.92 -3.63 9.46
CA GLN A 43 -13.91 -4.50 8.83
C GLN A 43 -14.49 -3.90 7.53
N ARG A 44 -14.76 -2.59 7.51
CA ARG A 44 -15.37 -1.94 6.33
C ARG A 44 -14.36 -1.54 5.25
N TYR A 45 -13.17 -1.09 5.65
CA TYR A 45 -12.19 -0.46 4.77
C TYR A 45 -10.85 -1.21 4.69
N GLY A 46 -10.63 -2.25 5.50
CA GLY A 46 -9.34 -2.94 5.58
C GLY A 46 -8.86 -3.52 4.26
N ALA A 47 -9.75 -4.12 3.47
CA ALA A 47 -9.39 -4.67 2.17
C ALA A 47 -9.00 -3.57 1.17
N SER A 48 -9.82 -2.52 1.06
CA SER A 48 -9.57 -1.41 0.14
C SER A 48 -8.31 -0.63 0.51
N VAL A 49 -8.15 -0.28 1.79
CA VAL A 49 -6.95 0.41 2.28
C VAL A 49 -5.69 -0.39 2.01
N ARG A 50 -5.74 -1.71 2.16
CA ARG A 50 -4.59 -2.58 1.86
C ARG A 50 -4.25 -2.58 0.37
N GLN A 51 -5.24 -2.63 -0.52
CA GLN A 51 -5.00 -2.55 -1.96
C GLN A 51 -4.38 -1.19 -2.35
N ASP A 52 -4.90 -0.10 -1.79
CA ASP A 52 -4.39 1.25 -2.03
C ASP A 52 -2.94 1.39 -1.55
N VAL A 53 -2.65 0.88 -0.34
CA VAL A 53 -1.30 0.88 0.25
C VAL A 53 -0.32 0.05 -0.58
N LEU A 54 -0.72 -1.12 -1.09
CA LEU A 54 0.15 -1.92 -1.95
C LEU A 54 0.53 -1.16 -3.23
N GLY A 55 -0.44 -0.53 -3.90
CA GLY A 55 -0.19 0.25 -5.12
C GLY A 55 0.71 1.47 -4.87
N ASP A 56 0.47 2.19 -3.77
CA ASP A 56 1.29 3.33 -3.35
C ASP A 56 2.73 2.90 -3.02
N LEU A 57 2.90 1.82 -2.27
CA LEU A 57 4.22 1.29 -1.94
C LEU A 57 4.98 0.78 -3.17
N MET A 58 4.29 0.11 -4.11
CA MET A 58 4.91 -0.30 -5.39
C MET A 58 5.43 0.92 -6.16
N SER A 59 4.62 1.96 -6.28
CA SER A 59 4.96 3.17 -7.02
C SER A 59 6.14 3.89 -6.37
N ARG A 60 6.10 4.09 -5.05
CA ARG A 60 7.15 4.79 -4.30
C ARG A 60 8.48 4.04 -4.32
N ASN A 61 8.48 2.74 -4.00
CA ASN A 61 9.72 1.96 -3.98
C ASN A 61 10.35 1.87 -5.37
N PHE A 62 9.53 1.81 -6.43
CA PHE A 62 10.05 1.87 -7.80
C PHE A 62 10.75 3.21 -8.10
N ILE A 63 10.10 4.33 -7.77
CA ILE A 63 10.67 5.67 -7.96
C ILE A 63 11.98 5.82 -7.17
N ASP A 64 12.01 5.37 -5.92
CA ASP A 64 13.21 5.43 -5.08
C ASP A 64 14.34 4.55 -5.65
N ALA A 65 14.01 3.37 -6.17
CA ALA A 65 14.98 2.47 -6.80
C ALA A 65 15.59 3.08 -8.06
N ILE A 66 14.79 3.63 -8.98
CA ILE A 66 15.33 4.25 -10.20
C ILE A 66 16.14 5.51 -9.92
N ILE A 67 15.77 6.30 -8.90
CA ILE A 67 16.55 7.48 -8.48
C ILE A 67 17.90 7.04 -7.92
N LYS A 68 17.90 6.01 -7.05
CA LYS A 68 19.12 5.47 -6.43
C LYS A 68 20.09 4.89 -7.46
N GLU A 69 19.55 4.15 -8.42
CA GLU A 69 20.32 3.53 -9.51
C GLU A 69 20.60 4.50 -10.68
N LYS A 70 20.09 5.74 -10.62
CA LYS A 70 20.17 6.75 -11.68
C LYS A 70 19.67 6.26 -13.04
N ILE A 71 18.60 5.47 -13.01
CA ILE A 71 17.94 4.91 -14.18
C ILE A 71 16.88 5.90 -14.66
N ASN A 72 16.94 6.25 -15.94
CA ASN A 72 15.92 7.05 -16.60
C ASN A 72 15.14 6.15 -17.57
N PRO A 73 13.96 5.64 -17.18
CA PRO A 73 13.16 4.79 -18.05
C PRO A 73 12.71 5.56 -19.30
N ALA A 74 12.74 4.89 -20.46
CA ALA A 74 12.40 5.51 -21.75
C ALA A 74 10.87 5.62 -21.97
N GLY A 75 10.07 4.99 -21.12
CA GLY A 75 8.62 4.97 -21.20
C GLY A 75 7.95 4.75 -19.84
N ALA A 76 6.63 4.62 -19.86
CA ALA A 76 5.87 4.31 -18.65
C ALA A 76 6.19 2.89 -18.16
N PRO A 77 6.51 2.71 -16.86
CA PRO A 77 6.76 1.40 -16.31
C PRO A 77 5.49 0.53 -16.33
N THR A 78 5.66 -0.75 -16.62
CA THR A 78 4.65 -1.80 -16.49
C THR A 78 4.90 -2.56 -15.20
N TYR A 79 3.91 -2.55 -14.30
CA TYR A 79 3.98 -3.26 -13.03
C TYR A 79 3.42 -4.68 -13.18
N VAL A 80 4.23 -5.66 -12.80
CA VAL A 80 3.87 -7.08 -12.76
C VAL A 80 3.81 -7.50 -11.29
N PRO A 81 2.63 -7.43 -10.63
CA PRO A 81 2.48 -7.84 -9.24
C PRO A 81 2.67 -9.36 -9.10
N GLY A 82 3.40 -9.79 -8.08
CA GLY A 82 3.46 -11.20 -7.70
C GLY A 82 2.25 -11.64 -6.88
N GLU A 83 2.29 -12.86 -6.37
CA GLU A 83 1.28 -13.36 -5.44
C GLU A 83 1.38 -12.61 -4.11
N TYR A 84 0.31 -11.91 -3.71
CA TYR A 84 0.23 -11.24 -2.41
C TYR A 84 -0.45 -12.16 -1.39
N LYS A 85 0.23 -12.40 -0.27
CA LYS A 85 -0.32 -13.10 0.90
C LYS A 85 -0.27 -12.22 2.13
N LEU A 86 -1.32 -12.31 2.94
CA LEU A 86 -1.43 -11.52 4.16
C LEU A 86 -0.33 -11.93 5.16
N GLY A 87 0.44 -10.95 5.61
CA GLY A 87 1.52 -11.18 6.58
C GLY A 87 2.81 -11.74 5.98
N GLU A 88 2.90 -11.84 4.66
CA GLU A 88 4.12 -12.22 3.95
C GLU A 88 4.69 -11.04 3.16
N ASP A 89 5.97 -11.14 2.83
CA ASP A 89 6.64 -10.17 1.99
C ASP A 89 6.03 -10.16 0.60
N PHE A 90 5.81 -8.95 0.07
CA PHE A 90 5.24 -8.77 -1.25
C PHE A 90 6.35 -8.51 -2.26
N THR A 91 6.46 -9.38 -3.27
CA THR A 91 7.42 -9.22 -4.36
C THR A 91 6.69 -8.88 -5.66
N TYR A 92 7.20 -7.89 -6.39
CA TYR A 92 6.70 -7.49 -7.69
C TYR A 92 7.85 -7.12 -8.62
N SER A 93 7.59 -7.16 -9.91
CA SER A 93 8.55 -6.74 -10.94
C SER A 93 8.04 -5.54 -11.70
N VAL A 94 8.94 -4.69 -12.15
CA VAL A 94 8.65 -3.52 -12.98
C VAL A 94 9.47 -3.58 -14.25
N GLU A 95 8.79 -3.50 -15.40
CA GLU A 95 9.38 -3.46 -16.73
C GLU A 95 9.30 -2.04 -17.27
N PHE A 96 10.40 -1.50 -17.80
CA PHE A 96 10.49 -0.12 -18.27
C PHE A 96 11.60 0.02 -19.31
#